data_AF-A0A964PZN1-F1
#
_entry.id   AF-A0A964PZN1-F1
#
_cell.length_a   1.000
_cell.length_b   1.000
_cell.length_c   1.000
_cell.angle_alpha   90.00
_cell.angle_beta   90.00
_cell.angle_gamma   90.00
#
_symmetry.space_group_name_H-M   'P 1'
#
loop_
_entity.id
_entity.type
_entity.pdbx_description
1 polymer ?
#
loop_
_entity_poly.entity_id
_entity_poly.type
_entity_poly.pdbx_seq_one_letter_code
_entity_poly.pdbx_strand_id
1 'polypeptide(L)'
;MLKLDAERTFRRVAVASPILLMRLLAWAGIAHAQITKIVIDQRVSPAFDGASFGDAGQYETLTGRAFGELDPNDPRNAIITDIRLAPRNAAGKVEYMATFFLVKPVDMSRSSHLMWQYVPNRGGRITIGVAERRDGDIGLSSGWQGDNSGRTRPGPNVEYAVVPVARNADGSPVTGRVMGRIFNESGPASRPMLVAGNPVPYQPATLDTHDATLTTHASESIDGMIGATTTIAAEDWAWASCGPDNPFPGTPDPTHICLRAGFNPNLLYQVVFTAKDPYVLGIGFAAFRDVAAFFRNAMSDRDGTPNPVAGQVSWIISRGSSQSGNFIRAMLHLGFTVDEANRKVYDGAWPIIAGRRVALNFRWAMPDGVLTLYEPGSEGPQWWTKWPDPVRGLPDGGILDRCRATDSCPKIFEHFGSAEVWALKLTPEWVGTAADTDIPLPSDVRRYYIPSTTHGGGGGGFSVEPPALPMCPGAEYGRGSLPANPVPHEETVNALRVHL
;
A
#
# COMPACT_ATOMS: atom_id res chain seq x y z
N MET A 1 -6.52 -60.80 69.53
CA MET A 1 -6.57 -59.60 70.39
C MET A 1 -6.57 -58.38 69.47
N LEU A 2 -7.56 -57.48 69.45
CA LEU A 2 -8.82 -57.36 70.21
C LEU A 2 -9.86 -56.60 69.34
N LYS A 3 -11.08 -57.15 69.21
CA LYS A 3 -12.40 -56.51 68.89
C LYS A 3 -12.57 -55.76 67.53
N LEU A 4 -13.67 -55.88 66.75
CA LEU A 4 -15.15 -55.88 67.03
C LEU A 4 -15.62 -54.49 67.56
N ASP A 5 -16.71 -53.82 67.18
CA ASP A 5 -17.86 -54.00 66.26
C ASP A 5 -18.13 -52.62 65.55
N ALA A 6 -19.16 -52.29 64.76
CA ALA A 6 -20.46 -52.91 64.43
C ALA A 6 -21.01 -52.46 63.05
N GLU A 7 -22.21 -52.93 62.68
CA GLU A 7 -22.98 -52.59 61.47
C GLU A 7 -23.84 -51.32 61.62
N ARG A 8 -24.28 -50.73 60.49
CA ARG A 8 -25.74 -50.55 60.23
C ARG A 8 -26.11 -50.21 58.78
N THR A 9 -26.95 -51.07 58.21
CA THR A 9 -27.66 -50.93 56.93
C THR A 9 -28.84 -49.94 57.04
N PHE A 10 -29.15 -49.16 55.99
CA PHE A 10 -30.53 -48.94 55.50
C PHE A 10 -30.55 -48.37 54.08
N ARG A 11 -31.71 -48.40 53.41
CA ARG A 11 -31.86 -48.45 51.94
C ARG A 11 -33.02 -47.56 51.46
N ARG A 12 -32.92 -47.00 50.23
CA ARG A 12 -33.95 -46.22 49.48
C ARG A 12 -34.13 -44.77 50.01
N VAL A 13 -34.60 -43.76 49.27
CA VAL A 13 -35.51 -43.67 48.10
C VAL A 13 -35.03 -42.55 47.13
N ALA A 14 -35.40 -42.62 45.86
CA ALA A 14 -35.12 -41.56 44.88
C ALA A 14 -36.19 -40.44 44.88
N VAL A 15 -35.76 -39.19 44.73
CA VAL A 15 -36.62 -38.08 44.26
C VAL A 15 -35.83 -37.29 43.22
N ALA A 16 -36.37 -37.21 42.01
CA ALA A 16 -35.86 -36.33 40.96
C ALA A 16 -36.70 -35.04 40.91
N SER A 17 -36.04 -33.89 40.84
CA SER A 17 -36.61 -32.62 40.34
C SER A 17 -35.49 -31.60 40.06
N PRO A 18 -35.75 -30.57 39.21
CA PRO A 18 -34.72 -29.99 38.36
C PRO A 18 -34.24 -28.60 38.84
N ILE A 19 -33.71 -27.80 37.89
CA ILE A 19 -33.17 -26.43 38.02
C ILE A 19 -31.65 -26.39 38.26
N LEU A 20 -30.88 -26.47 37.17
CA LEU A 20 -30.05 -25.34 36.73
C LEU A 20 -29.64 -25.47 35.24
N LEU A 21 -30.59 -25.24 34.33
CA LEU A 21 -30.23 -24.84 32.97
C LEU A 21 -29.73 -23.37 32.99
N MET A 22 -28.97 -22.97 31.97
CA MET A 22 -28.43 -21.61 31.76
C MET A 22 -27.25 -21.17 32.67
N ARG A 23 -26.04 -21.67 32.36
CA ARG A 23 -24.81 -20.83 32.26
C ARG A 23 -23.91 -21.24 31.09
N LEU A 24 -24.49 -21.48 29.91
CA LEU A 24 -23.78 -21.23 28.65
C LEU A 24 -23.96 -19.75 28.29
N LEU A 25 -23.39 -18.88 29.12
CA LEU A 25 -23.08 -17.53 28.70
C LEU A 25 -21.96 -17.66 27.68
N ALA A 26 -22.33 -17.61 26.40
CA ALA A 26 -21.36 -17.43 25.34
C ALA A 26 -20.57 -16.15 25.68
N TRP A 27 -19.30 -16.33 26.03
CA TRP A 27 -18.31 -15.29 25.79
C TRP A 27 -18.18 -15.16 24.27
N ALA A 28 -19.15 -14.46 23.67
CA ALA A 28 -18.92 -13.72 22.46
C ALA A 28 -17.85 -12.69 22.84
N GLY A 29 -16.59 -13.10 22.71
CA GLY A 29 -15.45 -12.24 23.00
C GLY A 29 -15.65 -10.98 22.16
N ILE A 30 -15.68 -9.82 22.83
CA ILE A 30 -15.79 -8.53 22.16
C ILE A 30 -14.62 -8.48 21.19
N ALA A 31 -14.90 -8.70 19.90
CA ALA A 31 -13.86 -8.81 18.90
C ALA A 31 -13.07 -7.50 18.97
N HIS A 32 -11.80 -7.59 19.36
CA HIS A 32 -10.84 -6.49 19.24
C HIS A 32 -10.45 -6.38 17.77
N ALA A 33 -11.47 -6.16 16.93
CA ALA A 33 -11.32 -5.74 15.56
C ALA A 33 -10.83 -4.30 15.62
N GLN A 34 -9.68 -4.08 14.95
CA GLN A 34 -9.11 -2.75 14.78
C GLN A 34 -10.04 -1.88 13.92
N ILE A 35 -10.78 -2.49 12.98
CA ILE A 35 -11.97 -1.89 12.39
C ILE A 35 -13.10 -1.87 13.41
N THR A 36 -13.51 -0.67 13.79
CA THR A 36 -14.56 -0.40 14.77
C THR A 36 -15.94 -0.33 14.12
N LYS A 37 -15.97 0.17 12.89
CA LYS A 37 -17.19 0.47 12.12
C LYS A 37 -16.96 0.29 10.63
N ILE A 38 -17.95 -0.23 9.93
CA ILE A 38 -18.06 -0.13 8.47
C ILE A 38 -19.29 0.69 8.07
N VAL A 39 -19.18 1.39 6.94
CA VAL A 39 -20.31 2.07 6.28
C VAL A 39 -20.33 1.59 4.85
N ILE A 40 -21.47 1.05 4.40
CA ILE A 40 -21.72 0.73 3.00
C ILE A 40 -22.33 1.98 2.35
N ASP A 41 -21.54 2.66 1.53
CA ASP A 41 -21.93 3.91 0.87
C ASP A 41 -22.75 3.64 -0.41
N GLN A 42 -22.47 2.54 -1.11
CA GLN A 42 -23.23 2.11 -2.30
C GLN A 42 -23.29 0.59 -2.38
N ARG A 43 -24.43 0.06 -2.85
CA ARG A 43 -24.62 -1.33 -3.28
C ARG A 43 -25.14 -1.36 -4.71
N VAL A 44 -24.58 -2.21 -5.55
CA VAL A 44 -25.10 -2.53 -6.89
C VAL A 44 -25.32 -4.04 -6.97
N SER A 45 -26.57 -4.47 -7.08
CA SER A 45 -26.98 -5.87 -7.13
C SER A 45 -28.19 -6.05 -8.07
N PRO A 46 -28.10 -6.89 -9.12
CA PRO A 46 -26.88 -7.51 -9.61
C PRO A 46 -25.93 -6.45 -10.20
N ALA A 47 -24.63 -6.69 -10.07
CA ALA A 47 -23.59 -5.92 -10.75
C ALA A 47 -23.34 -6.47 -12.17
N PHE A 48 -22.43 -5.81 -12.91
CA PHE A 48 -21.98 -6.26 -14.24
C PHE A 48 -23.14 -6.51 -15.21
N ASP A 49 -24.07 -5.55 -15.28
CA ASP A 49 -25.26 -5.56 -16.16
C ASP A 49 -26.15 -6.80 -16.01
N GLY A 50 -26.12 -7.44 -14.84
CA GLY A 50 -26.90 -8.65 -14.55
C GLY A 50 -26.25 -9.96 -14.99
N ALA A 51 -24.99 -9.94 -15.47
CA ALA A 51 -24.27 -11.12 -15.92
C ALA A 51 -24.14 -12.20 -14.83
N SER A 52 -24.19 -13.46 -15.26
CA SER A 52 -23.98 -14.65 -14.42
C SER A 52 -22.66 -15.33 -14.79
N PHE A 53 -21.91 -15.78 -13.79
CA PHE A 53 -20.55 -16.29 -13.93
C PHE A 53 -20.50 -17.79 -13.59
N GLY A 54 -20.91 -18.64 -14.53
CA GLY A 54 -20.92 -20.09 -14.31
C GLY A 54 -21.76 -20.49 -13.09
N ASP A 55 -21.25 -21.42 -12.29
CA ASP A 55 -21.93 -21.91 -11.09
C ASP A 55 -21.95 -20.88 -9.94
N ALA A 56 -21.00 -19.93 -9.90
CA ALA A 56 -20.98 -18.84 -8.92
C ALA A 56 -22.18 -17.88 -9.04
N GLY A 57 -22.84 -17.85 -10.19
CA GLY A 57 -24.07 -17.08 -10.41
C GLY A 57 -23.84 -15.57 -10.60
N GLN A 58 -24.81 -14.76 -10.17
CA GLN A 58 -24.71 -13.30 -10.22
C GLN A 58 -23.88 -12.74 -9.07
N TYR A 59 -23.24 -11.60 -9.30
CA TYR A 59 -22.41 -10.88 -8.32
C TYR A 59 -23.07 -9.56 -7.89
N GLU A 60 -22.72 -9.07 -6.71
CA GLU A 60 -22.95 -7.70 -6.28
C GLU A 60 -21.64 -6.97 -5.97
N THR A 61 -21.68 -5.64 -5.96
CA THR A 61 -20.56 -4.79 -5.56
C THR A 61 -20.97 -3.79 -4.50
N LEU A 62 -20.09 -3.61 -3.51
CA LEU A 62 -20.27 -2.71 -2.37
C LEU A 62 -19.10 -1.74 -2.31
N THR A 63 -19.35 -0.43 -2.36
CA THR A 63 -18.35 0.57 -1.97
C THR A 63 -18.62 1.03 -0.54
N GLY A 64 -17.58 1.26 0.24
CA GLY A 64 -17.76 1.70 1.61
C GLY A 64 -16.50 2.27 2.26
N ARG A 65 -16.61 2.52 3.56
CA ARG A 65 -15.57 3.04 4.44
C ARG A 65 -15.47 2.17 5.68
N ALA A 66 -14.25 1.79 6.03
CA ALA A 66 -13.92 1.11 7.27
C ALA A 66 -13.16 2.08 8.17
N PHE A 67 -13.65 2.28 9.38
CA PHE A 67 -13.05 3.16 10.39
C PHE A 67 -12.33 2.29 11.40
N GLY A 68 -11.11 2.67 11.80
CA GLY A 68 -10.32 1.87 12.71
C GLY A 68 -9.54 2.66 13.76
N GLU A 69 -9.11 1.92 14.78
CA GLU A 69 -8.40 2.39 15.96
C GLU A 69 -7.15 1.54 16.17
N LEU A 70 -5.99 2.18 16.29
CA LEU A 70 -4.71 1.53 16.57
C LEU A 70 -4.20 1.87 17.97
N ASP A 71 -3.65 0.89 18.69
CA ASP A 71 -2.85 1.22 19.88
C ASP A 71 -1.44 1.67 19.47
N PRO A 72 -0.98 2.89 19.83
CA PRO A 72 0.38 3.35 19.53
C PRO A 72 1.48 2.66 20.37
N ASN A 73 1.11 1.87 21.38
CA ASN A 73 2.04 1.09 22.20
C ASN A 73 2.05 -0.41 21.87
N ASP A 74 1.09 -0.90 21.09
CA ASP A 74 1.09 -2.30 20.67
C ASP A 74 2.29 -2.55 19.73
N PRO A 75 3.12 -3.59 19.96
CA PRO A 75 4.32 -3.84 19.15
C PRO A 75 4.08 -3.96 17.64
N ARG A 76 2.89 -4.39 17.21
CA ARG A 76 2.51 -4.55 15.80
C ARG A 76 2.20 -3.21 15.10
N ASN A 77 1.94 -2.17 15.88
CA ASN A 77 1.68 -0.81 15.37
C ASN A 77 2.78 0.19 15.76
N ALA A 78 3.51 -0.04 16.87
CA ALA A 78 4.59 0.83 17.35
C ALA A 78 5.78 0.95 16.39
N ILE A 79 5.86 0.07 15.37
CA ILE A 79 6.79 0.18 14.23
C ILE A 79 6.42 1.31 13.25
N ILE A 80 5.20 1.85 13.33
CA ILE A 80 4.75 2.96 12.48
C ILE A 80 5.47 4.24 12.90
N THR A 81 6.23 4.82 11.98
CA THR A 81 6.93 6.08 12.20
C THR A 81 5.94 7.18 12.58
N ASP A 82 6.27 7.94 13.63
CA ASP A 82 5.47 9.02 14.20
C ASP A 82 4.10 8.63 14.80
N ILE A 83 3.75 7.34 14.95
CA ILE A 83 2.47 6.93 15.59
C ILE A 83 2.33 7.43 17.03
N ARG A 84 3.44 7.62 17.76
CA ARG A 84 3.42 8.20 19.11
C ARG A 84 3.05 9.69 19.12
N LEU A 85 3.29 10.39 18.01
CA LEU A 85 2.98 11.81 17.76
C LEU A 85 1.60 12.00 17.10
N ALA A 86 0.91 10.92 16.73
CA ALA A 86 -0.44 10.99 16.20
C ALA A 86 -1.42 11.46 17.31
N PRO A 87 -2.39 12.34 16.99
CA PRO A 87 -3.55 12.60 17.83
C PRO A 87 -4.27 11.31 18.22
N ARG A 88 -4.86 11.31 19.42
CA ARG A 88 -5.51 10.14 20.00
C ARG A 88 -6.91 10.49 20.47
N ASN A 89 -7.82 9.53 20.36
CA ASN A 89 -9.18 9.66 20.87
C ASN A 89 -9.23 9.44 22.39
N ALA A 90 -10.43 9.54 22.98
CA ALA A 90 -10.64 9.39 24.42
C ALA A 90 -10.23 8.02 24.98
N ALA A 91 -10.13 6.97 24.15
CA ALA A 91 -9.63 5.65 24.53
C ALA A 91 -8.10 5.52 24.40
N GLY A 92 -7.39 6.61 24.04
CA GLY A 92 -5.94 6.63 23.83
C GLY A 92 -5.49 5.97 22.53
N LYS A 93 -6.42 5.65 21.61
CA LYS A 93 -6.14 5.02 20.32
C LYS A 93 -5.97 6.07 19.21
N VAL A 94 -5.22 5.69 18.18
CA VAL A 94 -5.01 6.50 16.98
C VAL A 94 -6.05 6.10 15.93
N GLU A 95 -6.86 7.04 15.48
CA GLU A 95 -7.97 6.79 14.55
C GLU A 95 -7.53 6.93 13.08
N TYR A 96 -8.14 6.13 12.21
CA TYR A 96 -7.98 6.23 10.76
C TYR A 96 -9.26 5.79 10.04
N MET A 97 -9.32 6.05 8.73
CA MET A 97 -10.33 5.49 7.83
C MET A 97 -9.66 4.96 6.57
N ALA A 98 -10.17 3.85 6.03
CA ALA A 98 -9.83 3.36 4.69
C ALA A 98 -11.11 3.06 3.92
N THR A 99 -11.17 3.45 2.65
CA THR A 99 -12.27 3.03 1.78
C THR A 99 -12.07 1.58 1.33
N PHE A 100 -13.15 0.95 0.89
CA PHE A 100 -13.09 -0.34 0.22
C PHE A 100 -14.10 -0.45 -0.92
N PHE A 101 -13.77 -1.33 -1.87
CA PHE A 101 -14.65 -1.87 -2.88
C PHE A 101 -14.64 -3.40 -2.79
N LEU A 102 -15.77 -3.97 -2.42
CA LEU A 102 -15.98 -5.40 -2.23
C LEU A 102 -16.86 -5.95 -3.37
N VAL A 103 -16.45 -7.06 -3.97
CA VAL A 103 -17.08 -7.76 -5.08
C VAL A 103 -17.32 -9.20 -4.64
N LYS A 104 -18.57 -9.67 -4.62
CA LYS A 104 -18.90 -11.02 -4.11
C LYS A 104 -20.09 -11.64 -4.85
N PRO A 105 -20.25 -12.97 -4.84
CA PRO A 105 -21.51 -13.61 -5.24
C PRO A 105 -22.71 -13.01 -4.50
N VAL A 106 -23.87 -12.91 -5.14
CA VAL A 106 -25.14 -12.55 -4.47
C VAL A 106 -25.51 -13.67 -3.49
N ASP A 107 -25.47 -14.91 -3.96
CA ASP A 107 -25.63 -16.13 -3.17
C ASP A 107 -24.27 -16.61 -2.67
N MET A 108 -23.96 -16.31 -1.41
CA MET A 108 -22.67 -16.67 -0.79
C MET A 108 -22.46 -18.18 -0.63
N SER A 109 -23.49 -19.02 -0.74
CA SER A 109 -23.31 -20.48 -0.71
C SER A 109 -22.53 -21.02 -1.92
N ARG A 110 -22.30 -20.17 -2.93
CA ARG A 110 -21.55 -20.45 -4.16
C ARG A 110 -20.14 -19.83 -4.17
N SER A 111 -19.66 -19.30 -3.04
CA SER A 111 -18.32 -18.72 -2.98
C SER A 111 -17.24 -19.81 -2.85
N SER A 112 -16.07 -19.57 -3.44
CA SER A 112 -14.86 -20.40 -3.26
C SER A 112 -14.25 -20.28 -1.85
N HIS A 113 -14.70 -19.30 -1.06
CA HIS A 113 -14.09 -18.84 0.17
C HIS A 113 -12.66 -18.26 0.04
N LEU A 114 -12.19 -18.01 -1.19
CA LEU A 114 -10.97 -17.25 -1.48
C LEU A 114 -11.31 -15.76 -1.63
N MET A 115 -10.55 -14.90 -0.92
CA MET A 115 -10.59 -13.46 -1.08
C MET A 115 -9.29 -12.90 -1.65
N TRP A 116 -9.38 -12.26 -2.81
CA TRP A 116 -8.30 -11.45 -3.39
C TRP A 116 -8.33 -10.04 -2.80
N GLN A 117 -7.37 -9.72 -1.93
CA GLN A 117 -7.20 -8.34 -1.47
C GLN A 117 -6.22 -7.59 -2.37
N TYR A 118 -6.77 -6.72 -3.22
CA TYR A 118 -6.02 -5.86 -4.11
C TYR A 118 -5.52 -4.61 -3.40
N VAL A 119 -4.26 -4.26 -3.63
CA VAL A 119 -3.67 -2.97 -3.26
C VAL A 119 -3.90 -1.97 -4.42
N PRO A 120 -4.75 -0.94 -4.26
CA PRO A 120 -4.96 0.11 -5.26
C PRO A 120 -3.66 0.84 -5.63
N ASN A 121 -3.31 0.91 -6.92
CA ASN A 121 -2.14 1.66 -7.38
C ASN A 121 -2.53 3.15 -7.49
N ARG A 122 -1.94 4.01 -6.65
CA ARG A 122 -2.29 5.44 -6.52
C ARG A 122 -3.78 5.67 -6.39
N GLY A 123 -4.42 4.82 -5.60
CA GLY A 123 -5.84 4.79 -5.34
C GLY A 123 -6.73 4.30 -6.48
N GLY A 124 -6.21 3.90 -7.65
CA GLY A 124 -7.05 3.31 -8.70
C GLY A 124 -7.76 2.04 -8.23
N ARG A 125 -9.11 2.06 -8.18
CA ARG A 125 -9.95 0.92 -7.79
C ARG A 125 -9.72 -0.29 -8.71
N ILE A 126 -9.61 -1.48 -8.12
CA ILE A 126 -9.41 -2.75 -8.84
C ILE A 126 -10.60 -3.70 -8.58
N THR A 127 -10.94 -4.54 -9.56
CA THR A 127 -11.95 -5.61 -9.45
C THR A 127 -11.34 -6.95 -9.84
N ILE A 128 -11.91 -8.04 -9.32
CA ILE A 128 -11.62 -9.41 -9.78
C ILE A 128 -12.03 -9.61 -11.25
N GLY A 129 -11.29 -10.49 -11.93
CA GLY A 129 -11.47 -10.84 -13.34
C GLY A 129 -12.72 -11.67 -13.63
N VAL A 130 -12.91 -12.08 -14.89
CA VAL A 130 -14.04 -12.96 -15.26
C VAL A 130 -13.82 -14.39 -14.79
N ALA A 131 -12.57 -14.89 -14.83
CA ALA A 131 -12.22 -16.23 -14.32
C ALA A 131 -12.46 -16.32 -12.80
N GLU A 132 -11.80 -15.45 -12.03
CA GLU A 132 -11.98 -15.29 -10.57
C GLU A 132 -13.48 -15.21 -10.16
N ARG A 133 -14.33 -14.54 -10.95
CA ARG A 133 -15.80 -14.53 -10.72
C ARG A 133 -16.53 -15.82 -11.09
N ARG A 134 -16.06 -16.60 -12.05
CA ARG A 134 -16.63 -17.94 -12.36
C ARG A 134 -16.26 -18.95 -11.28
N ASP A 135 -15.10 -18.78 -10.66
CA ASP A 135 -14.58 -19.67 -9.62
C ASP A 135 -15.27 -19.44 -8.25
N GLY A 136 -16.00 -18.33 -8.08
CA GLY A 136 -16.72 -17.99 -6.84
C GLY A 136 -15.95 -17.06 -5.90
N ASP A 137 -14.86 -16.46 -6.37
CA ASP A 137 -13.97 -15.65 -5.53
C ASP A 137 -14.60 -14.33 -5.08
N ILE A 138 -14.09 -13.83 -3.97
CA ILE A 138 -14.38 -12.52 -3.40
C ILE A 138 -13.24 -11.56 -3.80
N GLY A 139 -13.58 -10.39 -4.31
CA GLY A 139 -12.62 -9.33 -4.62
C GLY A 139 -12.72 -8.18 -3.64
N LEU A 140 -11.61 -7.75 -3.03
CA LEU A 140 -11.56 -6.64 -2.09
C LEU A 140 -10.44 -5.67 -2.47
N SER A 141 -10.78 -4.49 -2.97
CA SER A 141 -9.83 -3.39 -3.23
C SER A 141 -9.94 -2.39 -2.09
N SER A 142 -8.88 -2.16 -1.30
CA SER A 142 -8.95 -1.34 -0.08
C SER A 142 -7.86 -0.26 0.01
N GLY A 143 -8.25 0.94 0.44
CA GLY A 143 -7.37 2.10 0.58
C GLY A 143 -6.24 1.90 1.60
N TRP A 144 -5.09 2.52 1.32
CA TRP A 144 -3.88 2.46 2.16
C TRP A 144 -3.08 3.76 2.10
N GLN A 145 -2.97 4.36 0.91
CA GLN A 145 -2.27 5.63 0.71
C GLN A 145 -3.18 6.78 1.16
N GLY A 146 -2.66 7.62 2.07
CA GLY A 146 -3.38 8.71 2.72
C GLY A 146 -2.58 10.01 2.83
N ASP A 147 -1.62 10.19 1.94
CA ASP A 147 -0.90 11.45 1.69
C ASP A 147 -1.73 12.45 0.90
N ASN A 148 -2.89 12.04 0.36
CA ASN A 148 -3.82 12.86 -0.41
C ASN A 148 -3.16 13.46 -1.69
N SER A 149 -2.11 12.82 -2.21
CA SER A 149 -1.42 13.19 -3.44
C SER A 149 -2.21 12.75 -4.68
N GLY A 150 -2.31 13.63 -5.68
CA GLY A 150 -2.87 13.31 -6.99
C GLY A 150 -4.27 12.66 -6.94
N ARG A 151 -4.33 11.34 -7.11
CA ARG A 151 -5.58 10.55 -7.13
C ARG A 151 -5.98 9.93 -5.79
N THR A 152 -5.19 9.98 -4.71
CA THR A 152 -5.49 9.29 -3.42
C THR A 152 -6.40 10.08 -2.50
N ARG A 153 -7.51 10.57 -3.06
CA ARG A 153 -8.45 11.50 -2.41
C ARG A 153 -9.91 11.15 -2.71
N PRO A 154 -10.90 11.65 -1.94
CA PRO A 154 -12.31 11.37 -2.17
C PRO A 154 -12.73 11.58 -3.64
N GLY A 155 -13.21 10.52 -4.30
CA GLY A 155 -13.59 10.56 -5.70
C GLY A 155 -14.14 9.23 -6.23
N PRO A 156 -14.78 9.22 -7.42
CA PRO A 156 -15.32 8.01 -8.02
C PRO A 156 -14.20 7.06 -8.46
N ASN A 157 -14.37 5.76 -8.19
CA ASN A 157 -13.40 4.71 -8.52
C ASN A 157 -11.98 4.97 -7.96
N VAL A 158 -11.94 5.60 -6.79
CA VAL A 158 -10.73 5.78 -5.98
C VAL A 158 -10.87 5.05 -4.65
N GLU A 159 -9.81 4.36 -4.26
CA GLU A 159 -9.64 3.81 -2.92
C GLU A 159 -8.49 4.50 -2.18
N TYR A 160 -8.75 5.09 -1.02
CA TYR A 160 -7.79 5.92 -0.28
C TYR A 160 -7.90 5.69 1.23
N ALA A 161 -6.88 6.13 1.98
CA ALA A 161 -6.92 6.20 3.43
C ALA A 161 -6.96 7.66 3.90
N VAL A 162 -7.53 7.88 5.08
CA VAL A 162 -7.37 9.11 5.86
C VAL A 162 -6.59 8.75 7.10
N VAL A 163 -5.40 9.31 7.23
CA VAL A 163 -4.48 9.10 8.34
C VAL A 163 -4.23 10.42 9.08
N PRO A 164 -3.94 10.39 10.39
CA PRO A 164 -3.61 11.58 11.15
C PRO A 164 -2.33 12.26 10.68
N VAL A 165 -2.26 13.57 10.96
CA VAL A 165 -1.03 14.38 10.92
C VAL A 165 -0.37 14.32 12.30
N ALA A 166 0.95 14.11 12.33
CA ALA A 166 1.73 14.12 13.57
C ALA A 166 1.84 15.52 14.19
N ARG A 167 1.74 15.60 15.52
CA ARG A 167 1.86 16.82 16.32
C ARG A 167 2.89 16.61 17.43
N ASN A 168 3.56 17.69 17.84
CA ASN A 168 4.38 17.68 19.05
C ASN A 168 3.48 17.54 20.30
N ALA A 169 4.08 17.21 21.45
CA ALA A 169 3.34 16.98 22.69
C ALA A 169 2.60 18.23 23.23
N ASP A 170 3.01 19.43 22.81
CA ASP A 170 2.36 20.72 23.08
C ASP A 170 1.27 21.08 22.06
N GLY A 171 1.01 20.20 21.07
CA GLY A 171 0.08 20.44 19.97
C GLY A 171 0.67 21.21 18.78
N SER A 172 1.92 21.68 18.85
CA SER A 172 2.55 22.42 17.76
C SER A 172 2.82 21.52 16.52
N PRO A 173 2.90 22.11 15.30
CA PRO A 173 3.27 21.39 14.10
C PRO A 173 4.64 20.68 14.22
N VAL A 174 4.71 19.42 13.80
CA VAL A 174 6.01 18.79 13.49
C VAL A 174 6.53 19.43 12.20
N THR A 175 7.77 19.91 12.22
CA THR A 175 8.43 20.53 11.05
C THR A 175 9.68 19.75 10.63
N GLY A 176 10.15 19.98 9.41
CA GLY A 176 11.34 19.33 8.88
C GLY A 176 11.62 19.73 7.44
N ARG A 177 12.85 19.48 6.96
CA ARG A 177 13.22 19.82 5.59
C ARG A 177 12.68 18.80 4.59
N VAL A 178 12.04 19.30 3.54
CA VAL A 178 11.56 18.53 2.39
C VAL A 178 12.23 19.07 1.13
N MET A 179 12.44 18.20 0.15
CA MET A 179 12.93 18.55 -1.18
C MET A 179 11.80 18.36 -2.19
N GLY A 180 11.57 19.37 -3.03
CA GLY A 180 10.71 19.29 -4.20
C GLY A 180 11.52 19.49 -5.49
N ARG A 181 11.10 18.85 -6.58
CA ARG A 181 11.78 18.94 -7.88
C ARG A 181 10.77 19.21 -9.01
N ILE A 182 11.20 19.99 -10.00
CA ILE A 182 10.44 20.34 -11.21
C ILE A 182 11.39 20.16 -12.40
N PHE A 183 10.95 19.42 -13.42
CA PHE A 183 11.79 18.95 -14.53
C PHE A 183 11.15 19.30 -15.87
N ASN A 184 11.97 19.66 -16.87
CA ASN A 184 11.55 19.80 -18.27
C ASN A 184 10.40 20.79 -18.53
N GLU A 185 10.18 21.74 -17.61
CA GLU A 185 9.07 22.70 -17.68
C GLU A 185 9.45 24.00 -18.39
N SER A 186 8.47 24.66 -18.99
CA SER A 186 8.70 25.86 -19.81
C SER A 186 7.65 26.95 -19.65
N GLY A 187 8.08 28.21 -19.85
CA GLY A 187 7.20 29.37 -19.95
C GLY A 187 6.87 30.03 -18.60
N PRO A 188 5.99 31.06 -18.62
CA PRO A 188 5.73 31.93 -17.46
C PRO A 188 4.73 31.35 -16.45
N ALA A 189 4.14 30.19 -16.72
CA ALA A 189 3.15 29.58 -15.83
C ALA A 189 3.82 28.88 -14.65
N SER A 190 3.26 29.06 -13.45
CA SER A 190 3.70 28.38 -12.24
C SER A 190 3.62 26.85 -12.37
N ARG A 191 4.38 26.14 -11.52
CA ARG A 191 4.47 24.67 -11.56
C ARG A 191 4.40 24.03 -10.17
N PRO A 192 3.70 22.90 -10.03
CA PRO A 192 3.76 22.09 -8.82
C PRO A 192 5.07 21.31 -8.75
N MET A 193 5.52 21.02 -7.53
CA MET A 193 6.62 20.06 -7.29
C MET A 193 6.08 18.63 -7.48
N LEU A 194 6.77 17.78 -8.23
CA LEU A 194 6.25 16.46 -8.62
C LEU A 194 7.14 15.28 -8.18
N VAL A 195 6.49 14.19 -7.79
CA VAL A 195 7.08 12.85 -7.62
C VAL A 195 6.41 11.92 -8.63
N ALA A 196 7.17 11.51 -9.65
CA ALA A 196 6.73 10.76 -10.85
C ALA A 196 5.63 11.40 -11.73
N GLY A 197 4.86 12.35 -11.19
CA GLY A 197 3.67 12.94 -11.80
C GLY A 197 2.58 13.33 -10.79
N ASN A 198 2.72 12.97 -9.51
CA ASN A 198 1.83 13.42 -8.44
C ASN A 198 2.48 14.58 -7.66
N PRO A 199 1.70 15.57 -7.18
CA PRO A 199 2.23 16.64 -6.34
C PRO A 199 2.91 16.13 -5.07
N VAL A 200 3.99 16.79 -4.65
CA VAL A 200 4.54 16.64 -3.29
C VAL A 200 3.44 17.02 -2.29
N PRO A 201 3.05 16.14 -1.35
CA PRO A 201 1.91 16.37 -0.46
C PRO A 201 2.20 17.35 0.68
N TYR A 202 3.47 17.77 0.84
CA TYR A 202 3.95 18.56 1.96
C TYR A 202 4.09 20.04 1.58
N GLN A 203 3.38 20.89 2.32
CA GLN A 203 3.38 22.33 2.13
C GLN A 203 4.47 23.01 2.98
N PRO A 204 5.02 24.15 2.52
CA PRO A 204 5.98 24.91 3.30
C PRO A 204 5.35 25.49 4.58
N ALA A 205 6.16 25.63 5.62
CA ALA A 205 5.71 26.13 6.92
C ALA A 205 5.27 27.60 6.86
N THR A 206 5.91 28.38 5.99
CA THR A 206 5.70 29.79 5.67
C THR A 206 5.69 29.97 4.14
N LEU A 207 5.17 31.09 3.64
CA LEU A 207 5.29 31.47 2.23
C LEU A 207 6.47 32.43 1.98
N ASP A 208 7.25 32.77 3.02
CA ASP A 208 8.49 33.52 2.85
C ASP A 208 9.54 32.66 2.15
N THR A 209 10.03 33.13 1.00
CA THR A 209 11.02 32.44 0.18
C THR A 209 12.44 32.52 0.76
N HIS A 210 12.70 33.38 1.74
CA HIS A 210 13.97 33.43 2.47
C HIS A 210 14.18 32.22 3.40
N ASP A 211 13.09 31.57 3.85
CA ASP A 211 13.12 30.34 4.66
C ASP A 211 13.21 29.05 3.79
N ALA A 212 13.51 29.21 2.51
CA ALA A 212 13.70 28.14 1.53
C ALA A 212 14.89 28.43 0.61
N THR A 213 15.29 27.44 -0.17
CA THR A 213 16.35 27.59 -1.18
C THR A 213 15.89 26.95 -2.48
N LEU A 214 15.91 27.71 -3.57
CA LEU A 214 15.61 27.24 -4.92
C LEU A 214 16.89 27.27 -5.75
N THR A 215 17.30 26.14 -6.30
CA THR A 215 18.45 26.00 -7.21
C THR A 215 18.00 25.49 -8.57
N THR A 216 18.69 25.94 -9.61
CA THR A 216 18.66 25.29 -10.93
C THR A 216 19.90 24.43 -11.12
N HIS A 217 19.74 23.35 -11.89
CA HIS A 217 20.82 22.45 -12.27
C HIS A 217 20.77 22.21 -13.78
N ALA A 218 21.90 22.40 -14.46
CA ALA A 218 21.98 22.29 -15.93
C ALA A 218 22.01 20.85 -16.46
N SER A 219 22.30 19.87 -15.59
CA SER A 219 22.27 18.43 -15.90
C SER A 219 22.34 17.63 -14.61
N GLU A 220 21.86 16.37 -14.66
CA GLU A 220 22.05 15.36 -13.62
C GLU A 220 22.30 14.00 -14.30
N SER A 221 23.37 13.29 -13.93
CA SER A 221 23.62 11.92 -14.39
C SER A 221 22.78 10.90 -13.60
N ILE A 222 22.63 9.67 -14.10
CA ILE A 222 21.95 8.58 -13.38
C ILE A 222 22.59 8.24 -12.02
N ASP A 223 23.88 8.57 -11.82
CA ASP A 223 24.63 8.39 -10.57
C ASP A 223 24.53 9.62 -9.63
N GLY A 224 23.72 10.62 -9.97
CA GLY A 224 23.54 11.83 -9.17
C GLY A 224 24.66 12.87 -9.28
N MET A 225 25.48 12.82 -10.34
CA MET A 225 26.43 13.91 -10.61
C MET A 225 25.67 15.11 -11.17
N ILE A 226 25.61 16.17 -10.37
CA ILE A 226 24.93 17.43 -10.69
C ILE A 226 25.89 18.35 -11.46
N GLY A 227 25.41 18.93 -12.56
CA GLY A 227 26.14 19.89 -13.37
C GLY A 227 26.18 21.32 -12.78
N ALA A 228 26.40 22.31 -13.64
CA ALA A 228 26.39 23.72 -13.24
C ALA A 228 25.10 24.06 -12.47
N THR A 229 25.26 24.68 -11.30
CA THR A 229 24.19 24.95 -10.34
C THR A 229 24.13 26.43 -10.02
N THR A 230 22.93 27.01 -10.04
CA THR A 230 22.70 28.44 -9.72
C THR A 230 21.56 28.56 -8.71
N THR A 231 21.77 29.31 -7.63
CA THR A 231 20.70 29.68 -6.69
C THR A 231 19.86 30.80 -7.30
N ILE A 232 18.53 30.66 -7.28
CA ILE A 232 17.59 31.73 -7.60
C ILE A 232 17.39 32.58 -6.33
N ALA A 233 17.52 33.90 -6.45
CA ALA A 233 17.35 34.83 -5.35
C ALA A 233 15.90 34.79 -4.80
N ALA A 234 15.71 34.97 -3.49
CA ALA A 234 14.42 34.80 -2.83
C ALA A 234 13.33 35.72 -3.41
N GLU A 235 13.72 36.89 -3.89
CA GLU A 235 12.88 37.89 -4.55
C GLU A 235 12.47 37.53 -6.00
N ASP A 236 13.06 36.51 -6.62
CA ASP A 236 12.81 36.13 -8.03
C ASP A 236 11.88 34.91 -8.18
N TRP A 237 11.40 34.35 -7.08
CA TRP A 237 10.38 33.29 -7.07
C TRP A 237 9.39 33.49 -5.92
N ALA A 238 8.26 32.78 -5.98
CA ALA A 238 7.22 32.84 -4.96
C ALA A 238 6.47 31.50 -4.86
N TRP A 239 5.96 31.19 -3.67
CA TRP A 239 4.96 30.14 -3.45
C TRP A 239 3.60 30.62 -3.94
N ALA A 240 3.34 30.47 -5.24
CA ALA A 240 2.23 31.11 -5.92
C ALA A 240 1.81 30.44 -7.23
N SER A 241 0.52 30.58 -7.53
CA SER A 241 -0.08 30.29 -8.83
C SER A 241 -0.03 31.53 -9.72
N CYS A 242 0.65 31.43 -10.86
CA CYS A 242 0.87 32.52 -11.80
C CYS A 242 0.89 32.05 -13.25
N GLY A 243 0.76 32.97 -14.20
CA GLY A 243 0.73 32.73 -15.64
C GLY A 243 0.56 34.00 -16.47
N PRO A 244 0.26 33.91 -17.77
CA PRO A 244 0.13 35.09 -18.66
C PRO A 244 -0.86 36.14 -18.15
N ASP A 245 -2.02 35.72 -17.64
CA ASP A 245 -3.08 36.60 -17.15
C ASP A 245 -2.94 36.98 -15.66
N ASN A 246 -1.96 36.39 -14.96
CA ASN A 246 -1.64 36.65 -13.55
C ASN A 246 -0.11 36.54 -13.36
N PRO A 247 0.67 37.55 -13.82
CA PRO A 247 2.12 37.47 -13.84
C PRO A 247 2.73 37.48 -12.42
N PHE A 248 4.02 37.16 -12.32
CA PHE A 248 4.78 37.17 -11.07
C PHE A 248 4.52 38.45 -10.23
N PRO A 249 4.27 38.34 -8.91
CA PRO A 249 4.36 37.13 -8.09
C PRO A 249 3.14 36.20 -8.14
N GLY A 250 2.05 36.59 -8.83
CA GLY A 250 0.82 35.80 -8.91
C GLY A 250 0.02 35.75 -7.60
N THR A 251 -0.82 34.73 -7.46
CA THR A 251 -1.69 34.50 -6.29
C THR A 251 -1.02 33.50 -5.35
N PRO A 252 -0.86 33.79 -4.04
CA PRO A 252 -0.23 32.87 -3.09
C PRO A 252 -0.83 31.45 -3.10
N ASP A 253 0.03 30.45 -3.22
CA ASP A 253 -0.32 29.03 -3.33
C ASP A 253 0.86 28.17 -2.81
N PRO A 254 0.72 27.47 -1.66
CA PRO A 254 1.78 26.64 -1.09
C PRO A 254 2.13 25.39 -1.91
N THR A 255 1.37 25.08 -2.97
CA THR A 255 1.56 23.88 -3.80
C THR A 255 2.27 24.16 -5.12
N HIS A 256 2.46 25.43 -5.48
CA HIS A 256 3.05 25.88 -6.75
C HIS A 256 4.24 26.83 -6.55
N ILE A 257 5.20 26.77 -7.47
CA ILE A 257 6.29 27.75 -7.59
C ILE A 257 6.03 28.64 -8.81
N CYS A 258 6.01 29.94 -8.59
CA CYS A 258 6.05 30.97 -9.63
C CYS A 258 7.47 31.53 -9.75
N LEU A 259 7.97 31.73 -10.97
CA LEU A 259 9.28 32.31 -11.24
C LEU A 259 9.15 33.62 -12.01
N ARG A 260 9.87 34.67 -11.61
CA ARG A 260 9.89 35.97 -12.31
C ARG A 260 10.31 35.84 -13.77
N ALA A 261 11.30 34.97 -14.04
CA ALA A 261 11.83 34.71 -15.38
C ALA A 261 11.12 33.56 -16.13
N GLY A 262 10.14 32.89 -15.51
CA GLY A 262 9.55 31.66 -16.02
C GLY A 262 10.47 30.43 -15.95
N PHE A 263 9.97 29.30 -16.44
CA PHE A 263 10.69 28.02 -16.48
C PHE A 263 11.42 27.82 -17.83
N ASN A 264 12.58 27.17 -17.77
CA ASN A 264 13.41 26.77 -18.90
C ASN A 264 13.48 25.23 -18.97
N PRO A 265 13.08 24.60 -20.08
CA PRO A 265 12.98 23.13 -20.17
C PRO A 265 14.35 22.43 -20.17
N ASN A 266 15.46 23.17 -20.32
CA ASN A 266 16.82 22.65 -20.23
C ASN A 266 17.37 22.67 -18.79
N LEU A 267 16.57 23.03 -17.78
CA LEU A 267 16.98 23.10 -16.38
C LEU A 267 16.10 22.21 -15.50
N LEU A 268 16.75 21.58 -14.51
CA LEU A 268 16.08 20.99 -13.35
C LEU A 268 16.00 22.03 -12.24
N TYR A 269 14.82 22.25 -11.69
CA TYR A 269 14.61 23.14 -10.56
C TYR A 269 14.41 22.31 -9.29
N GLN A 270 15.16 22.62 -8.23
CA GLN A 270 15.13 21.92 -6.97
C GLN A 270 14.91 22.92 -5.84
N VAL A 271 13.85 22.72 -5.06
CA VAL A 271 13.56 23.51 -3.86
C VAL A 271 13.83 22.67 -2.62
N VAL A 272 14.49 23.26 -1.62
CA VAL A 272 14.60 22.70 -0.27
C VAL A 272 13.96 23.70 0.68
N PHE A 273 12.98 23.26 1.45
CA PHE A 273 12.18 24.13 2.31
C PHE A 273 11.81 23.42 3.62
N THR A 274 11.48 24.21 4.65
CA THR A 274 10.91 23.66 5.89
C THR A 274 9.42 23.40 5.68
N ALA A 275 9.03 22.14 5.63
CA ALA A 275 7.62 21.72 5.64
C ALA A 275 7.08 21.62 7.07
N LYS A 276 5.76 21.51 7.18
CA LYS A 276 5.03 21.20 8.41
C LYS A 276 3.99 20.11 8.17
N ASP A 277 3.43 19.60 9.27
CA ASP A 277 2.24 18.72 9.27
C ASP A 277 2.43 17.38 8.50
N PRO A 278 3.42 16.53 8.87
CA PRO A 278 3.64 15.25 8.23
C PRO A 278 2.53 14.24 8.59
N TYR A 279 1.98 13.59 7.58
CA TYR A 279 1.08 12.45 7.71
C TYR A 279 1.77 11.23 8.35
N VAL A 280 1.06 10.51 9.21
CA VAL A 280 1.50 9.24 9.83
C VAL A 280 1.23 8.08 8.85
N LEU A 281 1.91 8.10 7.70
CA LEU A 281 1.57 7.29 6.52
C LEU A 281 1.70 5.78 6.71
N GLY A 282 2.55 5.31 7.63
CA GLY A 282 2.69 3.88 7.92
C GLY A 282 1.39 3.22 8.43
N ILE A 283 0.41 4.01 8.89
CA ILE A 283 -0.96 3.55 9.19
C ILE A 283 -1.62 2.88 7.98
N GLY A 284 -1.23 3.23 6.75
CA GLY A 284 -1.72 2.56 5.53
C GLY A 284 -1.49 1.04 5.51
N PHE A 285 -0.40 0.55 6.12
CA PHE A 285 -0.17 -0.90 6.25
C PHE A 285 -1.10 -1.55 7.29
N ALA A 286 -1.33 -0.88 8.41
CA ALA A 286 -2.29 -1.32 9.42
C ALA A 286 -3.71 -1.35 8.83
N ALA A 287 -4.16 -0.24 8.25
CA ALA A 287 -5.45 -0.12 7.61
C ALA A 287 -5.74 -1.26 6.60
N PHE A 288 -4.77 -1.58 5.74
CA PHE A 288 -4.88 -2.67 4.77
C PHE A 288 -5.02 -4.05 5.45
N ARG A 289 -4.15 -4.34 6.44
CA ARG A 289 -4.20 -5.55 7.29
C ARG A 289 -5.55 -5.70 7.99
N ASP A 290 -6.05 -4.61 8.56
CA ASP A 290 -7.19 -4.62 9.47
C ASP A 290 -8.52 -4.72 8.75
N VAL A 291 -8.62 -4.09 7.56
CA VAL A 291 -9.72 -4.32 6.63
C VAL A 291 -9.79 -5.80 6.23
N ALA A 292 -8.65 -6.43 5.91
CA ALA A 292 -8.58 -7.86 5.59
C ALA A 292 -9.02 -8.75 6.76
N ALA A 293 -8.49 -8.46 7.96
CA ALA A 293 -8.79 -9.19 9.18
C ALA A 293 -10.27 -9.05 9.59
N PHE A 294 -10.88 -7.88 9.39
CA PHE A 294 -12.31 -7.65 9.60
C PHE A 294 -13.14 -8.52 8.65
N PHE A 295 -12.95 -8.37 7.33
CA PHE A 295 -13.76 -9.11 6.35
C PHE A 295 -13.60 -10.63 6.46
N ARG A 296 -12.43 -11.13 6.88
CA ARG A 296 -12.22 -12.56 7.17
C ARG A 296 -12.92 -13.05 8.42
N ASN A 297 -12.83 -12.32 9.54
CA ASN A 297 -13.11 -12.89 10.87
C ASN A 297 -14.33 -12.32 11.59
N ALA A 298 -14.80 -11.12 11.23
CA ALA A 298 -15.87 -10.45 11.96
C ALA A 298 -17.26 -10.91 11.47
N MET A 299 -18.21 -11.07 12.39
CA MET A 299 -19.64 -11.25 12.03
C MET A 299 -20.33 -9.91 11.77
N SER A 300 -19.96 -8.89 12.55
CA SER A 300 -20.41 -7.50 12.43
C SER A 300 -19.32 -6.55 12.92
N ASP A 301 -19.51 -5.25 12.69
CA ASP A 301 -18.76 -4.22 13.42
C ASP A 301 -19.31 -4.00 14.86
N ARG A 302 -18.77 -3.01 15.58
CA ARG A 302 -19.17 -2.70 16.97
C ARG A 302 -20.57 -2.10 17.07
N ASP A 303 -21.06 -1.46 16.03
CA ASP A 303 -22.42 -0.88 15.95
C ASP A 303 -23.46 -1.94 15.54
N GLY A 304 -23.03 -3.16 15.19
CA GLY A 304 -23.87 -4.25 14.75
C GLY A 304 -24.09 -4.32 13.23
N THR A 305 -23.39 -3.51 12.43
CA THR A 305 -23.45 -3.57 10.96
C THR A 305 -22.89 -4.92 10.50
N PRO A 306 -23.68 -5.78 9.81
CA PRO A 306 -23.21 -7.11 9.40
C PRO A 306 -22.03 -7.03 8.44
N ASN A 307 -21.03 -7.89 8.62
CA ASN A 307 -20.00 -8.11 7.61
C ASN A 307 -20.63 -8.80 6.38
N PRO A 308 -20.58 -8.21 5.17
CA PRO A 308 -21.19 -8.78 3.96
C PRO A 308 -20.65 -10.16 3.51
N VAL A 309 -19.51 -10.59 4.05
CA VAL A 309 -18.89 -11.91 3.81
C VAL A 309 -18.60 -12.67 5.11
N ALA A 310 -19.37 -12.39 6.17
CA ALA A 310 -19.24 -13.02 7.49
C ALA A 310 -19.20 -14.56 7.41
N GLY A 311 -18.10 -15.17 7.88
CA GLY A 311 -17.91 -16.62 7.87
C GLY A 311 -17.74 -17.24 6.47
N GLN A 312 -17.51 -16.44 5.43
CA GLN A 312 -17.39 -16.88 4.04
C GLN A 312 -15.97 -16.79 3.48
N VAL A 313 -14.97 -16.40 4.28
CA VAL A 313 -13.57 -16.24 3.82
C VAL A 313 -12.67 -17.22 4.59
N SER A 314 -12.15 -18.21 3.87
CA SER A 314 -11.19 -19.19 4.40
C SER A 314 -9.74 -18.77 4.11
N TRP A 315 -9.49 -18.13 2.95
CA TRP A 315 -8.15 -17.73 2.50
C TRP A 315 -8.13 -16.27 2.02
N ILE A 316 -7.06 -15.54 2.33
CA ILE A 316 -6.75 -14.23 1.72
C ILE A 316 -5.44 -14.31 0.93
N ILE A 317 -5.49 -13.88 -0.33
CA ILE A 317 -4.30 -13.59 -1.13
C ILE A 317 -4.20 -12.08 -1.35
N SER A 318 -3.12 -11.47 -0.84
CA SER A 318 -2.80 -10.07 -1.13
C SER A 318 -2.20 -9.95 -2.54
N ARG A 319 -2.63 -8.98 -3.35
CA ARG A 319 -2.19 -8.83 -4.75
C ARG A 319 -1.98 -7.38 -5.16
N GLY A 320 -0.90 -7.11 -5.90
CA GLY A 320 -0.58 -5.75 -6.31
C GLY A 320 0.49 -5.69 -7.39
N SER A 321 0.30 -4.80 -8.37
CA SER A 321 1.22 -4.54 -9.48
C SER A 321 1.97 -3.21 -9.34
N SER A 322 3.27 -3.22 -9.63
CA SER A 322 4.16 -2.05 -9.59
C SER A 322 4.25 -1.47 -8.16
N GLN A 323 3.90 -0.19 -7.95
CA GLN A 323 3.77 0.42 -6.61
C GLN A 323 3.03 -0.48 -5.61
N SER A 324 1.93 -1.10 -6.05
CA SER A 324 1.11 -1.99 -5.23
C SER A 324 1.81 -3.30 -4.84
N GLY A 325 2.72 -3.80 -5.68
CA GLY A 325 3.57 -4.96 -5.32
C GLY A 325 4.72 -4.56 -4.40
N ASN A 326 5.29 -3.36 -4.60
CA ASN A 326 6.26 -2.77 -3.67
C ASN A 326 5.64 -2.54 -2.27
N PHE A 327 4.33 -2.25 -2.20
CA PHE A 327 3.57 -2.19 -0.95
C PHE A 327 3.51 -3.55 -0.25
N ILE A 328 3.17 -4.62 -0.96
CA ILE A 328 3.13 -5.98 -0.38
C ILE A 328 4.51 -6.35 0.20
N ARG A 329 5.59 -6.08 -0.54
CA ARG A 329 6.97 -6.32 -0.08
C ARG A 329 7.31 -5.53 1.19
N ALA A 330 6.87 -4.27 1.29
CA ALA A 330 7.04 -3.46 2.49
C ALA A 330 6.17 -3.93 3.68
N MET A 331 4.90 -4.30 3.42
CA MET A 331 3.95 -4.84 4.40
C MET A 331 4.48 -6.12 5.05
N LEU A 332 5.03 -7.03 4.24
CA LEU A 332 5.71 -8.25 4.70
C LEU A 332 6.95 -7.91 5.53
N HIS A 333 7.83 -7.04 5.02
CA HIS A 333 9.03 -6.62 5.73
C HIS A 333 8.72 -6.02 7.10
N LEU A 334 7.71 -5.16 7.20
CA LEU A 334 7.31 -4.50 8.45
C LEU A 334 6.44 -5.38 9.37
N GLY A 335 6.04 -6.58 8.93
CA GLY A 335 5.34 -7.54 9.78
C GLY A 335 3.83 -7.35 9.88
N PHE A 336 3.20 -6.60 8.97
CA PHE A 336 1.74 -6.39 8.92
C PHE A 336 0.99 -7.63 8.36
N THR A 337 1.34 -8.80 8.89
CA THR A 337 0.77 -10.13 8.55
C THR A 337 0.00 -10.76 9.72
N VAL A 338 0.02 -10.10 10.88
CA VAL A 338 -0.63 -10.53 12.13
C VAL A 338 -1.50 -9.40 12.67
N ASP A 339 -2.77 -9.69 12.96
CA ASP A 339 -3.70 -8.72 13.56
C ASP A 339 -3.48 -8.54 15.07
N GLU A 340 -4.17 -7.58 15.70
CA GLU A 340 -4.06 -7.34 17.15
C GLU A 340 -4.52 -8.54 18.01
N ALA A 341 -5.29 -9.48 17.45
CA ALA A 341 -5.70 -10.73 18.08
C ALA A 341 -4.70 -11.88 17.89
N ASN A 342 -3.49 -11.61 17.39
CA ASN A 342 -2.44 -12.58 17.08
C ASN A 342 -2.79 -13.62 16.01
N ARG A 343 -3.73 -13.30 15.10
CA ARG A 343 -4.09 -14.20 13.99
C ARG A 343 -3.31 -13.82 12.74
N LYS A 344 -2.86 -14.84 12.00
CA LYS A 344 -2.35 -14.70 10.65
C LYS A 344 -3.44 -14.13 9.74
N VAL A 345 -3.10 -13.08 8.98
CA VAL A 345 -4.05 -12.37 8.10
C VAL A 345 -4.02 -12.90 6.68
N TYR A 346 -2.83 -13.13 6.12
CA TYR A 346 -2.61 -13.49 4.71
C TYR A 346 -2.10 -14.91 4.55
N ASP A 347 -2.79 -15.70 3.73
CA ASP A 347 -2.41 -17.07 3.37
C ASP A 347 -1.48 -17.06 2.15
N GLY A 348 -1.74 -16.15 1.20
CA GLY A 348 -0.91 -15.91 0.02
C GLY A 348 -0.55 -14.43 -0.20
N ALA A 349 0.50 -14.20 -0.98
CA ALA A 349 0.90 -12.87 -1.44
C ALA A 349 1.45 -12.93 -2.87
N TRP A 350 0.98 -12.01 -3.71
CA TRP A 350 1.35 -11.87 -5.10
C TRP A 350 1.82 -10.44 -5.43
N PRO A 351 3.07 -10.09 -5.09
CA PRO A 351 3.73 -8.92 -5.64
C PRO A 351 4.02 -9.15 -7.14
N ILE A 352 3.60 -8.20 -7.97
CA ILE A 352 3.70 -8.23 -9.43
C ILE A 352 4.55 -7.04 -9.87
N ILE A 353 5.53 -7.28 -10.77
CA ILE A 353 6.44 -6.28 -11.36
C ILE A 353 7.08 -5.33 -10.32
N ALA A 354 7.46 -5.88 -9.17
CA ALA A 354 7.80 -5.12 -7.96
C ALA A 354 9.29 -5.25 -7.57
N GLY A 355 10.13 -4.37 -8.12
CA GLY A 355 11.57 -4.37 -7.88
C GLY A 355 12.03 -3.83 -6.52
N ARG A 356 11.16 -3.21 -5.72
CA ARG A 356 11.55 -2.55 -4.45
C ARG A 356 10.53 -2.70 -3.32
N ARG A 357 10.66 -1.88 -2.28
CA ARG A 357 9.65 -1.69 -1.22
C ARG A 357 9.02 -0.30 -1.37
N VAL A 358 7.74 -0.12 -1.00
CA VAL A 358 7.11 1.20 -1.07
C VAL A 358 7.64 2.12 0.04
N ALA A 359 7.90 3.37 -0.34
CA ALA A 359 8.34 4.43 0.54
C ALA A 359 7.16 5.01 1.33
N LEU A 360 6.75 4.37 2.43
CA LEU A 360 5.56 4.79 3.21
C LEU A 360 5.81 4.99 4.72
N ASN A 361 6.68 4.19 5.36
CA ASN A 361 6.82 4.19 6.83
C ASN A 361 7.98 5.07 7.36
N PHE A 362 8.07 6.32 6.91
CA PHE A 362 9.00 7.31 7.48
C PHE A 362 8.40 8.72 7.40
N ARG A 363 8.96 9.67 8.15
CA ARG A 363 8.50 11.07 8.12
C ARG A 363 8.84 11.71 6.78
N TRP A 364 7.88 12.43 6.20
CA TRP A 364 7.97 12.99 4.84
C TRP A 364 8.00 11.95 3.71
N ALA A 365 7.37 10.78 3.92
CA ALA A 365 7.30 9.72 2.92
C ALA A 365 6.44 10.09 1.69
N MET A 366 6.92 9.69 0.52
CA MET A 366 6.29 9.96 -0.79
C MET A 366 6.18 8.62 -1.55
N PRO A 367 5.07 7.86 -1.36
CA PRO A 367 4.92 6.51 -1.89
C PRO A 367 4.75 6.44 -3.42
N ASP A 368 4.58 7.59 -4.10
CA ASP A 368 4.31 7.69 -5.54
C ASP A 368 5.54 7.55 -6.46
N GLY A 369 6.74 7.43 -5.90
CA GLY A 369 7.98 7.37 -6.68
C GLY A 369 8.05 6.21 -7.71
N VAL A 370 8.88 6.39 -8.75
CA VAL A 370 9.15 5.41 -9.83
C VAL A 370 10.64 5.03 -9.99
N LEU A 371 11.38 5.05 -8.88
CA LEU A 371 12.82 4.71 -8.74
C LEU A 371 13.80 5.74 -9.28
N THR A 372 13.38 7.00 -9.46
CA THR A 372 14.28 8.10 -9.81
C THR A 372 15.29 8.40 -8.69
N LEU A 373 16.25 9.29 -8.94
CA LEU A 373 17.24 9.70 -7.94
C LEU A 373 16.58 10.32 -6.70
N TYR A 374 17.21 10.08 -5.55
CA TYR A 374 16.75 10.51 -4.22
C TYR A 374 15.38 9.95 -3.76
N GLU A 375 14.73 9.11 -4.55
CA GLU A 375 13.54 8.38 -4.09
C GLU A 375 13.90 7.16 -3.22
N PRO A 376 13.34 7.05 -2.00
CA PRO A 376 13.60 5.92 -1.13
C PRO A 376 12.81 4.65 -1.49
N GLY A 377 12.98 3.60 -0.70
CA GLY A 377 12.34 2.29 -0.86
C GLY A 377 13.24 1.22 -1.49
N SER A 378 14.47 1.59 -1.91
CA SER A 378 15.48 0.70 -2.50
C SER A 378 16.57 0.26 -1.50
N GLU A 379 16.48 0.72 -0.25
CA GLU A 379 17.40 0.39 0.85
C GLU A 379 17.26 -1.09 1.25
N GLY A 380 18.24 -1.68 1.92
CA GLY A 380 18.17 -3.08 2.35
C GLY A 380 17.13 -3.36 3.46
N PRO A 381 16.66 -4.62 3.60
CA PRO A 381 16.81 -5.73 2.67
C PRO A 381 15.84 -5.62 1.48
N GLN A 382 16.26 -6.08 0.30
CA GLN A 382 15.40 -6.19 -0.91
C GLN A 382 15.13 -7.64 -1.31
N TRP A 383 15.50 -8.59 -0.47
CA TRP A 383 15.47 -10.02 -0.73
C TRP A 383 14.64 -10.75 0.34
N TRP A 384 14.10 -11.92 -0.03
CA TRP A 384 13.17 -12.66 0.82
C TRP A 384 13.82 -13.31 2.04
N THR A 385 14.99 -13.94 1.86
CA THR A 385 15.68 -14.68 2.93
C THR A 385 16.55 -13.77 3.80
N LYS A 386 17.12 -14.25 4.91
CA LYS A 386 18.07 -13.44 5.68
C LYS A 386 19.44 -13.43 4.98
N TRP A 387 19.97 -12.25 4.64
CA TRP A 387 21.22 -12.10 3.88
C TRP A 387 21.98 -10.81 4.31
N PRO A 388 23.34 -10.80 4.28
CA PRO A 388 24.16 -9.63 4.59
C PRO A 388 24.09 -8.53 3.50
N ASP A 389 24.22 -7.25 3.90
CA ASP A 389 24.34 -6.09 2.98
C ASP A 389 25.68 -5.36 3.23
N PRO A 390 26.82 -5.96 2.85
CA PRO A 390 28.16 -5.45 3.23
C PRO A 390 28.49 -4.12 2.55
N VAL A 391 27.99 -3.88 1.33
CA VAL A 391 28.25 -2.64 0.58
C VAL A 391 27.56 -1.43 1.23
N ARG A 392 26.40 -1.63 1.90
CA ARG A 392 25.73 -0.57 2.66
C ARG A 392 26.04 -0.59 4.15
N GLY A 393 26.72 -1.62 4.65
CA GLY A 393 26.98 -1.82 6.08
C GLY A 393 25.71 -2.03 6.91
N LEU A 394 24.62 -2.54 6.32
CA LEU A 394 23.38 -2.82 7.06
C LEU A 394 23.46 -4.21 7.72
N PRO A 395 22.79 -4.41 8.87
CA PRO A 395 22.71 -5.73 9.50
C PRO A 395 22.04 -6.77 8.59
N ASP A 396 22.50 -8.02 8.68
CA ASP A 396 21.86 -9.17 8.04
C ASP A 396 20.36 -9.20 8.33
N GLY A 397 19.55 -9.22 7.27
CA GLY A 397 18.10 -9.24 7.37
C GLY A 397 17.43 -9.72 6.10
N GLY A 398 16.12 -9.91 6.15
CA GLY A 398 15.28 -10.31 5.02
C GLY A 398 13.90 -9.65 5.07
N ILE A 399 13.16 -9.71 3.97
CA ILE A 399 11.76 -9.27 3.93
C ILE A 399 10.87 -10.20 4.79
N LEU A 400 11.23 -11.47 4.95
CA LEU A 400 10.40 -12.45 5.69
C LEU A 400 10.70 -12.55 7.19
N ASP A 401 11.73 -11.87 7.72
CA ASP A 401 12.19 -12.07 9.10
C ASP A 401 11.08 -11.81 10.13
N ARG A 402 10.29 -10.74 9.96
CA ARG A 402 9.20 -10.41 10.90
C ARG A 402 8.06 -11.41 10.85
N CYS A 403 7.63 -11.86 9.66
CA CYS A 403 6.56 -12.86 9.56
C CYS A 403 7.01 -14.27 10.00
N ARG A 404 8.31 -14.58 9.88
CA ARG A 404 8.89 -15.85 10.39
C ARG A 404 8.91 -15.88 11.92
N ALA A 405 9.23 -14.76 12.55
CA ALA A 405 9.20 -14.64 14.01
C ALA A 405 7.79 -14.82 14.63
N THR A 406 6.73 -14.69 13.82
CA THR A 406 5.33 -14.79 14.24
C THR A 406 4.53 -15.90 13.53
N ASP A 407 5.20 -16.83 12.84
CA ASP A 407 4.62 -17.92 12.03
C ASP A 407 3.47 -17.48 11.10
N SER A 408 3.60 -16.29 10.52
CA SER A 408 2.54 -15.60 9.79
C SER A 408 2.85 -15.37 8.32
N CYS A 409 3.98 -15.88 7.81
CA CYS A 409 4.35 -15.69 6.41
C CYS A 409 3.31 -16.33 5.46
N PRO A 410 2.83 -15.58 4.45
CA PRO A 410 2.06 -16.18 3.37
C PRO A 410 2.95 -17.04 2.46
N LYS A 411 2.33 -17.88 1.61
CA LYS A 411 3.00 -18.40 0.42
C LYS A 411 3.11 -17.30 -0.62
N ILE A 412 4.28 -17.15 -1.23
CA ILE A 412 4.59 -16.02 -2.10
C ILE A 412 4.82 -16.53 -3.52
N PHE A 413 4.09 -15.93 -4.45
CA PHE A 413 4.36 -16.04 -5.87
C PHE A 413 4.71 -14.64 -6.37
N GLU A 414 5.81 -14.49 -7.09
CA GLU A 414 6.15 -13.22 -7.71
C GLU A 414 6.43 -13.44 -9.20
N HIS A 415 6.03 -12.46 -10.01
CA HIS A 415 6.43 -12.41 -11.41
C HIS A 415 6.79 -11.00 -11.82
N PHE A 416 7.69 -10.91 -12.79
CA PHE A 416 8.22 -9.66 -13.30
C PHE A 416 8.78 -9.84 -14.71
N GLY A 417 8.86 -8.73 -15.43
CA GLY A 417 9.47 -8.63 -16.75
C GLY A 417 10.93 -8.20 -16.70
N SER A 418 11.49 -7.94 -17.88
CA SER A 418 12.88 -7.45 -18.00
C SER A 418 13.05 -6.00 -17.60
N ALA A 419 12.00 -5.17 -17.70
CA ALA A 419 12.05 -3.79 -17.21
C ALA A 419 12.37 -3.73 -15.70
N GLU A 420 11.89 -4.69 -14.90
CA GLU A 420 12.18 -4.70 -13.47
C GLU A 420 13.65 -4.99 -13.17
N VAL A 421 14.23 -5.95 -13.91
CA VAL A 421 15.64 -6.34 -13.83
C VAL A 421 16.55 -5.17 -14.23
N TRP A 422 16.31 -4.55 -15.38
CA TRP A 422 17.23 -3.59 -15.98
C TRP A 422 17.00 -2.12 -15.59
N ALA A 423 15.76 -1.73 -15.26
CA ALA A 423 15.41 -0.33 -15.01
C ALA A 423 14.82 -0.07 -13.61
N LEU A 424 14.15 -1.04 -12.99
CA LEU A 424 13.44 -0.84 -11.71
C LEU A 424 14.13 -1.53 -10.51
N LYS A 425 15.45 -1.68 -10.57
CA LYS A 425 16.33 -2.05 -9.45
C LYS A 425 15.94 -3.37 -8.76
N LEU A 426 15.44 -4.36 -9.50
CA LEU A 426 15.13 -5.70 -8.97
C LEU A 426 16.38 -6.55 -8.70
N THR A 427 17.48 -6.39 -9.44
CA THR A 427 18.67 -7.26 -9.32
C THR A 427 19.29 -7.39 -7.93
N PRO A 428 19.28 -6.38 -7.01
CA PRO A 428 19.77 -6.56 -5.64
C PRO A 428 18.99 -7.63 -4.86
N GLU A 429 17.76 -7.94 -5.23
CA GLU A 429 17.01 -9.06 -4.65
C GLU A 429 17.61 -10.43 -5.01
N TRP A 430 18.31 -10.52 -6.13
CA TRP A 430 18.84 -11.78 -6.65
C TRP A 430 20.28 -11.99 -6.20
N VAL A 431 21.10 -10.94 -6.17
CA VAL A 431 22.55 -11.04 -5.92
C VAL A 431 23.07 -10.14 -4.79
N GLY A 432 22.15 -9.55 -4.02
CA GLY A 432 22.48 -8.60 -2.97
C GLY A 432 23.06 -7.30 -3.51
N THR A 433 23.68 -6.52 -2.63
CA THR A 433 24.39 -5.28 -3.00
C THR A 433 25.84 -5.51 -3.41
N ALA A 434 26.44 -6.64 -2.99
CA ALA A 434 27.78 -7.06 -3.40
C ALA A 434 27.81 -7.59 -4.83
N ALA A 435 26.69 -8.15 -5.33
CA ALA A 435 26.53 -8.68 -6.67
C ALA A 435 27.54 -9.79 -7.05
N ASP A 436 27.98 -10.55 -6.06
CA ASP A 436 29.04 -11.58 -6.16
C ASP A 436 28.52 -13.03 -6.09
N THR A 437 27.30 -13.25 -5.59
CA THR A 437 26.65 -14.57 -5.54
C THR A 437 25.12 -14.46 -5.58
N ASP A 438 24.46 -15.51 -6.10
CA ASP A 438 23.00 -15.63 -6.03
C ASP A 438 22.52 -15.84 -4.58
N ILE A 439 21.49 -15.10 -4.18
CA ILE A 439 20.76 -15.26 -2.92
C ILE A 439 19.75 -16.40 -3.08
N PRO A 440 19.75 -17.41 -2.21
CA PRO A 440 18.83 -18.54 -2.31
C PRO A 440 17.39 -18.11 -2.04
N LEU A 441 16.48 -18.50 -2.94
CA LEU A 441 15.04 -18.37 -2.72
C LEU A 441 14.59 -19.32 -1.61
N PRO A 442 13.80 -18.84 -0.62
CA PRO A 442 13.26 -19.70 0.41
C PRO A 442 12.08 -20.54 -0.13
N SER A 443 11.80 -21.66 0.51
CA SER A 443 10.86 -22.69 0.02
C SER A 443 9.40 -22.24 -0.08
N ASP A 444 9.04 -21.16 0.61
CA ASP A 444 7.75 -20.48 0.61
C ASP A 444 7.58 -19.42 -0.50
N VAL A 445 8.64 -19.16 -1.30
CA VAL A 445 8.61 -18.25 -2.46
C VAL A 445 8.69 -19.05 -3.77
N ARG A 446 7.97 -18.58 -4.81
CA ARG A 446 8.12 -18.98 -6.21
C ARG A 446 8.27 -17.74 -7.08
N ARG A 447 9.27 -17.76 -7.98
CA ARG A 447 9.69 -16.63 -8.81
C ARG A 447 9.54 -16.98 -10.29
N TYR A 448 8.87 -16.11 -11.04
CA TYR A 448 8.65 -16.28 -12.47
C TYR A 448 9.18 -15.06 -13.24
N TYR A 449 10.25 -15.26 -13.99
CA TYR A 449 10.82 -14.23 -14.87
C TYR A 449 10.22 -14.37 -16.27
N ILE A 450 9.65 -13.27 -16.80
CA ILE A 450 9.13 -13.20 -18.17
C ILE A 450 10.14 -12.40 -19.01
N PRO A 451 11.12 -13.05 -19.66
CA PRO A 451 12.21 -12.36 -20.34
C PRO A 451 11.72 -11.55 -21.54
N SER A 452 12.50 -10.52 -21.89
CA SER A 452 12.22 -9.61 -23.00
C SER A 452 10.83 -8.99 -22.93
N THR A 453 10.48 -8.38 -21.79
CA THR A 453 9.21 -7.65 -21.62
C THR A 453 9.36 -6.29 -20.94
N THR A 454 8.48 -5.36 -21.32
CA THR A 454 8.28 -4.04 -20.70
C THR A 454 7.63 -4.16 -19.32
N HIS A 455 7.55 -3.05 -18.57
CA HIS A 455 6.88 -2.99 -17.26
C HIS A 455 5.39 -3.36 -17.42
N GLY A 456 5.00 -4.53 -16.90
CA GLY A 456 3.65 -5.07 -17.05
C GLY A 456 3.38 -5.87 -18.34
N GLY A 457 4.41 -6.12 -19.15
CA GLY A 457 4.29 -6.82 -20.44
C GLY A 457 3.89 -5.91 -21.61
N GLY A 458 3.78 -6.53 -22.78
CA GLY A 458 3.22 -5.95 -24.00
C GLY A 458 1.71 -6.20 -24.13
N GLY A 459 1.10 -5.61 -25.15
CA GLY A 459 -0.34 -5.74 -25.42
C GLY A 459 -0.78 -7.04 -26.10
N GLY A 460 0.13 -7.97 -26.36
CA GLY A 460 -0.14 -9.19 -27.13
C GLY A 460 -0.20 -8.95 -28.65
N GLY A 461 -0.32 -10.06 -29.39
CA GLY A 461 -0.41 -10.06 -30.86
C GLY A 461 0.89 -9.72 -31.59
N PHE A 462 0.83 -9.68 -32.92
CA PHE A 462 1.92 -9.25 -33.78
C PHE A 462 1.35 -8.46 -34.95
N SER A 463 1.92 -7.29 -35.24
CA SER A 463 1.58 -6.47 -36.40
C SER A 463 2.72 -6.51 -37.42
N VAL A 464 2.37 -6.73 -38.69
CA VAL A 464 3.30 -6.56 -39.82
C VAL A 464 3.51 -5.10 -40.19
N GLU A 465 2.59 -4.22 -39.80
CA GLU A 465 2.76 -2.77 -39.90
C GLU A 465 3.56 -2.25 -38.69
N PRO A 466 4.64 -1.47 -38.88
CA PRO A 466 5.42 -0.94 -37.78
C PRO A 466 4.56 -0.03 -36.90
N PRO A 467 4.37 -0.35 -35.60
CA PRO A 467 3.64 0.54 -34.70
C PRO A 467 4.42 1.85 -34.53
N ALA A 468 3.70 2.93 -34.20
CA ALA A 468 4.34 4.18 -33.81
C ALA A 468 5.31 3.93 -32.64
N LEU A 469 6.53 4.46 -32.76
CA LEU A 469 7.55 4.34 -31.73
C LEU A 469 7.01 4.88 -30.39
N PRO A 470 7.15 4.11 -29.28
CA PRO A 470 6.51 4.43 -28.01
C PRO A 470 7.09 5.71 -27.40
N MET A 471 6.29 6.39 -26.58
CA MET A 471 6.84 7.36 -25.64
C MET A 471 7.46 6.59 -24.47
N CYS A 472 8.72 6.88 -24.16
CA CYS A 472 9.48 6.30 -23.07
C CYS A 472 9.45 7.29 -21.89
N PRO A 473 8.67 7.04 -20.82
CA PRO A 473 8.58 7.96 -19.67
C PRO A 473 9.71 7.76 -18.64
N GLY A 474 10.91 7.38 -19.12
CA GLY A 474 12.06 7.07 -18.26
C GLY A 474 12.93 8.30 -17.94
N ALA A 475 14.14 8.05 -17.42
CA ALA A 475 15.15 9.09 -17.22
C ALA A 475 15.51 9.82 -18.54
N GLU A 476 15.44 9.11 -19.67
CA GLU A 476 15.41 9.67 -21.01
C GLU A 476 13.96 9.81 -21.48
N TYR A 477 13.28 10.88 -21.06
CA TYR A 477 11.92 11.16 -21.51
C TYR A 477 11.92 11.52 -23.01
N GLY A 478 11.28 10.70 -23.84
CA GLY A 478 11.24 10.94 -25.29
C GLY A 478 10.60 9.81 -26.08
N ARG A 479 10.66 9.90 -27.41
CA ARG A 479 10.21 8.82 -28.30
C ARG A 479 11.33 7.78 -28.44
N GLY A 480 11.01 6.52 -28.14
CA GLY A 480 11.95 5.40 -28.26
C GLY A 480 12.43 5.18 -29.70
N SER A 481 13.55 4.49 -29.85
CA SER A 481 14.16 4.16 -31.16
C SER A 481 13.68 2.83 -31.75
N LEU A 482 13.02 1.98 -30.95
CA LEU A 482 12.52 0.65 -31.32
C LEU A 482 11.01 0.51 -31.02
N PRO A 483 10.29 -0.33 -31.76
CA PRO A 483 8.91 -0.70 -31.44
C PRO A 483 8.72 -1.21 -30.01
N ALA A 484 7.54 -0.98 -29.43
CA ALA A 484 7.18 -1.58 -28.15
C ALA A 484 7.17 -3.11 -28.25
N ASN A 485 7.64 -3.79 -27.20
CA ASN A 485 7.68 -5.24 -27.17
C ASN A 485 6.24 -5.80 -27.07
N PRO A 486 5.82 -6.75 -27.93
CA PRO A 486 4.47 -7.28 -27.92
C PRO A 486 4.20 -8.32 -26.83
N VAL A 487 5.24 -8.96 -26.27
CA VAL A 487 5.10 -10.16 -25.42
C VAL A 487 4.28 -9.86 -24.16
N PRO A 488 3.06 -10.40 -24.04
CA PRO A 488 2.17 -10.12 -22.91
C PRO A 488 2.61 -10.87 -21.64
N HIS A 489 2.17 -10.37 -20.48
CA HIS A 489 2.23 -11.14 -19.23
C HIS A 489 0.98 -11.99 -19.00
N GLU A 490 -0.10 -11.75 -19.77
CA GLU A 490 -1.46 -12.25 -19.50
C GLU A 490 -1.56 -13.77 -19.37
N GLU A 491 -1.02 -14.53 -20.30
CA GLU A 491 -1.11 -16.00 -20.31
C GLU A 491 -0.33 -16.61 -19.15
N THR A 492 0.83 -16.03 -18.81
CA THR A 492 1.61 -16.45 -17.63
C THR A 492 0.85 -16.13 -16.34
N VAL A 493 0.25 -14.94 -16.25
CA VAL A 493 -0.61 -14.53 -15.12
C VAL A 493 -1.83 -15.45 -15.00
N ASN A 494 -2.43 -15.86 -16.11
CA ASN A 494 -3.57 -16.77 -16.13
C ASN A 494 -3.18 -18.19 -15.71
N ALA A 495 -2.03 -18.71 -16.14
CA ALA A 495 -1.50 -19.98 -15.66
C ALA A 495 -1.19 -19.93 -14.14
N LEU A 496 -0.56 -18.86 -13.67
CA LEU A 496 -0.24 -18.67 -12.25
C LEU A 496 -1.50 -18.61 -11.37
N ARG A 497 -2.60 -17.99 -11.83
CA ARG A 497 -3.89 -17.96 -11.10
C ARG A 497 -4.43 -19.35 -10.78
N VAL A 498 -4.31 -20.31 -11.72
CA VAL A 498 -4.97 -21.63 -11.67
C VAL A 498 -4.08 -22.70 -11.02
N HIS A 499 -2.86 -22.35 -10.60
CA HIS A 499 -1.91 -23.27 -9.96
C HIS A 499 -1.58 -22.88 -8.50
N LEU A 500 -2.44 -22.07 -7.88
CA LEU A 500 -2.36 -21.61 -6.49
C LEU A 500 -2.96 -22.61 -5.49
#